data_AF-A0A1B1B7S3-F1
#
_entry.id   AF-A0A1B1B7S3-F1
#
_cell.length_a   1.000
_cell.length_b   1.000
_cell.length_c   1.000
_cell.angle_alpha   90.00
_cell.angle_beta   90.00
_cell.angle_gamma   90.00
#
_symmetry.space_group_name_H-M   'P 1'
#
loop_
_entity.id
_entity.type
_entity.pdbx_description
1 polymer ?
#
loop_
_entity_poly.entity_id
_entity_poly.type
_entity_poly.pdbx_seq_one_letter_code
_entity_poly.pdbx_strand_id
1 'polypeptide(L)'
;MRCWICGSGRLSPVGELTSGERAYERLRLRFRRPGILKPRPTFDADLARACRDCGALFPFLNEYERQQLDAVGDDLTDVEGVQPHHYGGSDSPGP
;
A
#
# COMPACT_ATOMS: atom_id res chain seq x y z
N MET A 1 -4.98 -4.72 14.18
CA MET A 1 -3.92 -4.67 13.15
C MET A 1 -2.56 -4.62 13.83
N ARG A 2 -1.56 -5.29 13.26
CA ARG A 2 -0.16 -5.25 13.72
C ARG A 2 0.70 -4.66 12.61
N CYS A 3 1.80 -4.02 12.98
CA CYS A 3 2.82 -3.59 12.04
C CYS A 3 3.36 -4.81 11.28
N TRP A 4 3.25 -4.83 9.95
CA TRP A 4 3.77 -5.95 9.14
C TRP A 4 5.31 -6.01 9.16
N ILE A 5 5.97 -4.89 9.47
CA ILE A 5 7.45 -4.80 9.50
C ILE A 5 8.03 -5.37 10.81
N CYS A 6 7.43 -5.07 11.98
CA CYS A 6 8.00 -5.47 13.28
C CYS A 6 7.03 -6.20 14.23
N GLY A 7 5.79 -6.47 13.82
CA GLY A 7 4.80 -7.19 14.63
C GLY A 7 4.13 -6.38 15.76
N SER A 8 4.56 -5.13 15.99
CA SER A 8 4.01 -4.28 17.05
C SER A 8 2.53 -3.97 16.89
N GLY A 9 1.80 -3.87 18.00
CA GLY A 9 0.42 -3.37 18.06
C GLY A 9 0.31 -1.84 18.27
N ARG A 10 1.42 -1.13 18.46
CA ARG A 10 1.44 0.31 18.77
C ARG A 10 1.38 1.16 17.50
N LEU A 11 0.24 1.12 16.81
CA LEU A 11 -0.02 1.96 15.63
C LEU A 11 -0.57 3.33 16.05
N SER A 12 -0.27 4.38 15.28
CA SER A 12 -0.90 5.70 15.43
C SER A 12 -2.39 5.66 15.11
N PRO A 13 -3.15 6.71 15.49
CA PRO A 13 -4.38 7.06 14.80
C PRO A 13 -4.17 7.21 13.29
N VAL A 14 -5.26 7.15 12.53
CA VAL A 14 -5.23 7.49 11.11
C VAL A 14 -4.95 9.00 10.98
N GLY A 15 -4.07 9.36 10.06
CA GLY A 15 -3.84 10.74 9.64
C GLY A 15 -3.95 10.88 8.12
N GLU A 16 -4.08 12.12 7.67
CA GLU A 16 -4.01 12.46 6.25
C GLU A 16 -2.56 12.34 5.75
N LEU A 17 -2.38 11.78 4.56
CA LEU A 17 -1.10 11.63 3.88
C LEU A 17 -1.06 12.52 2.65
N THR A 18 -0.09 13.42 2.60
CA THR A 18 0.20 14.29 1.46
C THR A 18 1.61 14.02 0.95
N SER A 19 1.86 14.32 -0.33
CA SER A 19 3.14 14.09 -1.02
C SER A 19 3.67 15.41 -1.59
N GLY A 20 3.95 16.39 -0.74
CA GLY A 20 4.55 17.68 -1.15
C GLY A 20 3.98 18.88 -0.40
N GLU A 21 4.39 20.08 -0.79
CA GLU A 21 3.91 21.35 -0.21
C GLU A 21 2.48 21.71 -0.68
N ARG A 22 2.03 21.11 -1.79
CA ARG A 22 0.74 21.43 -2.40
C ARG A 22 -0.30 20.37 -2.05
N ALA A 23 -1.48 20.81 -1.61
CA ALA A 23 -2.57 19.93 -1.18
C ALA A 23 -3.08 18.95 -2.26
N TYR A 24 -2.78 19.18 -3.54
CA TYR A 24 -3.15 18.30 -4.65
C TYR A 24 -2.08 17.27 -5.03
N GLU A 25 -0.87 17.36 -4.46
CA GLU A 25 0.19 16.38 -4.67
C GLU A 25 -0.06 15.23 -3.67
N ARG A 26 -0.94 14.31 -4.05
CA ARG A 26 -1.30 13.13 -3.26
C ARG A 26 -0.49 11.92 -3.69
N LEU A 27 -0.23 11.02 -2.74
CA LEU A 27 0.37 9.72 -3.04
C LEU A 27 -0.63 8.89 -3.86
N ARG A 28 -0.18 8.28 -4.96
CA ARG A 28 -1.05 7.55 -5.89
C ARG A 28 -0.57 6.12 -6.10
N LEU A 29 -1.50 5.18 -6.05
CA LEU A 29 -1.29 3.79 -6.39
C LEU A 29 -1.83 3.52 -7.80
N ARG A 30 -0.98 3.01 -8.69
CA ARG A 30 -1.32 2.82 -10.11
C ARG A 30 -1.12 1.38 -10.55
N PHE A 31 -2.17 0.77 -11.09
CA PHE A 31 -2.16 -0.63 -11.53
C PHE A 31 -1.94 -0.76 -13.05
N ARG A 32 -1.59 -1.97 -13.51
CA ARG A 32 -1.71 -2.34 -14.93
C ARG A 32 -3.07 -2.98 -15.17
N ARG A 33 -3.49 -3.01 -16.44
CA ARG A 33 -4.68 -3.72 -16.91
C ARG A 33 -4.31 -4.48 -18.19
N PRO A 34 -4.84 -5.70 -18.44
CA PRO A 34 -4.60 -6.42 -19.68
C PRO A 34 -5.08 -5.61 -20.91
N GLY A 35 -4.12 -5.24 -21.79
CA GLY A 35 -4.32 -4.49 -23.03
C GLY A 35 -3.39 -3.28 -23.18
N ILE A 36 -2.68 -3.19 -24.31
CA ILE A 36 -1.56 -2.23 -24.55
C ILE A 36 -2.01 -0.75 -24.48
N LEU A 37 -3.29 -0.46 -24.70
CA LEU A 37 -3.84 0.91 -24.77
C LEU A 37 -4.89 1.21 -23.69
N LYS A 38 -5.08 0.34 -22.69
CA LYS A 38 -6.12 0.58 -21.67
C LYS A 38 -5.64 1.61 -20.64
N PRO A 39 -6.53 2.54 -20.19
CA PRO A 39 -6.23 3.43 -19.08
C PRO A 39 -5.81 2.63 -17.84
N ARG A 40 -4.75 3.08 -17.19
CA ARG A 40 -4.21 2.46 -15.97
C ARG A 40 -4.96 3.00 -14.74
N PRO A 41 -5.75 2.18 -14.03
CA PRO A 41 -6.45 2.62 -12.83
C PRO A 41 -5.45 3.21 -11.84
N THR A 42 -5.82 4.37 -11.30
CA THR A 42 -5.00 5.15 -10.37
C THR A 42 -5.89 5.55 -9.21
N PHE A 43 -5.40 5.31 -7.98
CA PHE A 43 -6.12 5.53 -6.75
C PHE A 43 -5.31 6.43 -5.83
N ASP A 44 -5.96 7.39 -5.18
CA ASP A 44 -5.31 8.25 -4.19
C ASP A 44 -5.19 7.52 -2.85
N ALA A 45 -3.96 7.40 -2.33
CA ALA A 45 -3.66 6.92 -0.99
C ALA A 45 -3.41 8.12 -0.07
N ASP A 46 -4.50 8.71 0.39
CA ASP A 46 -4.55 9.97 1.15
C ASP A 46 -4.63 9.77 2.66
N LEU A 47 -4.60 8.53 3.14
CA LEU A 47 -4.61 8.18 4.56
C LEU A 47 -3.39 7.33 4.93
N ALA A 48 -2.90 7.48 6.16
CA ALA A 48 -1.83 6.63 6.67
C ALA A 48 -1.90 6.37 8.17
N ARG A 49 -1.19 5.32 8.59
CA ARG A 49 -0.82 5.06 9.99
C ARG A 49 0.68 4.85 10.11
N ALA A 50 1.28 5.33 11.20
CA ALA A 50 2.67 5.07 11.54
C ALA A 50 2.76 4.02 12.66
N CYS A 51 3.72 3.11 12.57
CA CYS A 51 4.14 2.29 13.70
C CYS A 51 4.97 3.14 14.66
N ARG A 52 4.55 3.21 15.91
CA ARG A 52 5.22 4.03 16.94
C ARG A 52 6.50 3.40 17.48
N ASP A 53 6.78 2.14 17.14
CA ASP A 53 7.98 1.43 17.58
C ASP A 53 9.09 1.39 16.53
N CYS A 54 8.76 1.10 15.26
CA CYS A 54 9.76 0.98 14.18
C CYS A 54 9.68 2.10 13.14
N GLY A 55 8.73 3.03 13.25
CA GLY A 55 8.58 4.16 12.32
C GLY A 55 7.99 3.81 10.95
N ALA A 56 7.66 2.55 10.68
CA ALA A 56 7.05 2.14 9.41
C ALA A 56 5.74 2.91 9.15
N LEU A 57 5.58 3.45 7.93
CA LEU A 57 4.40 4.19 7.48
C LEU A 57 3.58 3.32 6.53
N PHE A 58 2.28 3.18 6.80
CA PHE A 58 1.34 2.38 6.02
C PHE A 58 0.33 3.30 5.32
N PRO A 59 0.52 3.62 4.03
CA PRO A 59 -0.48 4.33 3.24
C PRO A 59 -1.64 3.41 2.89
N PHE A 60 -2.86 3.93 2.89
CA PHE A 60 -4.06 3.22 2.46
C PHE A 60 -5.10 4.16 1.85
N LEU A 61 -6.04 3.57 1.11
CA LEU A 61 -7.10 4.29 0.41
C LEU A 61 -8.18 4.75 1.39
N ASN A 62 -8.80 5.90 1.09
CA ASN A 62 -10.08 6.28 1.71
C ASN A 62 -11.21 5.32 1.27
N GLU A 63 -12.40 5.52 1.85
CA GLU A 63 -13.54 4.63 1.57
C GLU A 63 -13.97 4.62 0.10
N TYR A 64 -14.01 5.79 -0.54
CA TYR A 64 -14.39 5.91 -1.95
C TYR A 64 -13.38 5.20 -2.85
N GLU A 65 -12.10 5.49 -2.70
CA GLU A 65 -11.02 4.88 -3.48
C GLU A 65 -10.95 3.36 -3.26
N ARG A 66 -11.22 2.89 -2.03
CA ARG A 66 -11.31 1.46 -1.72
C ARG A 66 -12.47 0.78 -2.43
N GLN A 67 -13.66 1.40 -2.48
CA GLN A 67 -14.81 0.85 -3.21
C GLN A 67 -14.54 0.82 -4.71
N GLN A 68 -13.90 1.86 -5.25
CA GLN A 68 -13.49 1.90 -6.65
C GLN A 68 -12.46 0.82 -6.98
N LEU A 69 -11.49 0.57 -6.08
CA LEU A 69 -10.52 -0.51 -6.23
C LEU A 69 -11.21 -1.88 -6.23
N ASP A 70 -12.11 -2.12 -5.28
CA ASP A 70 -12.88 -3.37 -5.15
C ASP A 70 -13.67 -3.68 -6.44
N ALA A 71 -14.30 -2.65 -7.03
CA ALA A 71 -15.08 -2.79 -8.26
C ALA A 71 -14.28 -3.19 -9.51
N VAL A 72 -12.96 -2.96 -9.52
CA VAL A 72 -12.11 -3.26 -10.69
C VAL A 72 -10.97 -4.23 -10.38
N GLY A 73 -10.85 -4.68 -9.14
CA GLY A 73 -9.69 -5.40 -8.60
C GLY A 73 -9.35 -6.67 -9.36
N ASP A 74 -10.37 -7.44 -9.74
CA ASP A 74 -10.23 -8.70 -10.48
C ASP A 74 -9.65 -8.53 -11.90
N ASP A 75 -9.74 -7.31 -12.47
CA ASP A 75 -9.22 -6.98 -13.80
C ASP A 75 -7.81 -6.37 -13.76
N LEU A 76 -7.22 -6.21 -12.57
CA LEU A 76 -5.91 -5.59 -12.40
C LEU A 76 -4.79 -6.60 -12.52
N THR A 77 -3.64 -6.14 -13.02
CA THR A 77 -2.41 -6.93 -13.03
C THR A 77 -1.27 -6.17 -12.36
N ASP A 78 -0.34 -6.94 -11.79
CA ASP A 78 0.87 -6.40 -11.18
C ASP A 78 1.72 -5.65 -12.22
N VAL A 79 2.54 -4.73 -11.72
CA VAL A 79 3.61 -4.14 -12.52
C VAL A 79 4.72 -5.18 -12.64
N GLU A 80 5.12 -5.53 -13.88
CA GLU A 80 6.22 -6.47 -14.14
C GLU A 80 7.46 -6.17 -13.28
N GLY A 81 8.03 -7.22 -12.66
CA GLY A 81 9.20 -7.12 -11.80
C GLY A 81 8.90 -7.04 -10.29
N VAL A 82 7.63 -6.85 -9.91
CA VAL A 82 7.19 -7.00 -8.51
C VAL A 82 6.81 -8.47 -8.29
N GLN A 83 7.79 -9.34 -8.05
CA GLN A 83 7.47 -10.63 -7.46
C GLN A 83 7.14 -10.44 -5.98
N PRO A 84 6.16 -11.14 -5.41
CA PRO A 84 6.01 -11.20 -3.97
C PRO A 84 7.31 -11.78 -3.42
N HIS A 85 8.19 -10.93 -2.89
CA HIS A 85 9.31 -11.39 -2.11
C HIS A 85 8.71 -12.01 -0.85
N HIS A 86 8.50 -13.32 -0.87
CA HIS A 86 8.31 -14.09 0.34
C HIS A 86 9.55 -13.79 1.20
N TYR A 87 9.37 -12.93 2.20
CA TYR A 87 10.34 -12.81 3.28
C TYR A 87 10.22 -14.12 4.06
N GLY A 88 10.89 -15.16 3.56
CA GLY A 88 11.01 -16.45 4.22
C GLY A 88 11.56 -16.18 5.60
N GLY A 89 10.81 -16.60 6.62
CA GLY A 89 11.29 -16.60 8.00
C GLY A 89 12.65 -17.27 8.02
N SER A 90 13.61 -16.58 8.61
CA SER A 90 14.93 -17.13 8.93
C SER A 90 14.75 -18.28 9.93
N ASP A 91 14.52 -19.48 9.41
CA ASP A 91 14.75 -20.72 10.15
C ASP A 91 16.25 -20.97 10.13
N SER A 92 16.90 -20.64 11.25
CA SER A 92 18.21 -21.20 11.57
C SER A 92 17.99 -22.52 12.29
N PRO A 93 18.49 -23.66 11.79
CA PRO A 93 18.81 -24.78 12.65
C PRO A 93 20.31 -24.72 12.98
N GLY A 94 20.62 -24.47 14.26
CA GLY A 94 21.88 -24.96 14.85
C GLY A 94 21.89 -26.49 14.85
N PRO A 95 23.05 -27.15 15.00
CA PRO A 95 24.01 -26.90 16.08
C PRO A 95 25.43 -26.50 15.64
#